data_AF-A0A4Q7KE30-F1
#
_entry.id   AF-A0A4Q7KE30-F1
#
_cell.length_a   1.000
_cell.length_b   1.000
_cell.length_c   1.000
_cell.angle_alpha   90.00
_cell.angle_beta   90.00
_cell.angle_gamma   90.00
#
_symmetry.space_group_name_H-M   'P 1'
#
loop_
_entity.id
_entity.type
_entity.pdbx_description
1 polymer ?
#
loop_
_entity_poly.entity_id
_entity_poly.type
_entity_poly.pdbx_seq_one_letter_code
_entity_poly.pdbx_strand_id
1 'polypeptide(L)'
;MTTRTQRLVTDAAQAAEIRAYQTHPDVVALRIERVRSQVDRMCWTGIVLGLAFTMTNVQQFASAGTAPWSLAWLAAWVLDPTVSLVLLAILRAEQVTARYRVRTGPWVRRAKWFTLAATYVMNTWESYASGEPAAIVLHSVPPLVVFVAAEAITEVRDRLSEAVVAAHAEAQQHGPAVSAVSTVDRAVHEGAASQPRPKPRRRKLFAAYLVDARAAWTPDVVVTAAWVRRVTGCSRGLSPRLARALSAELDGGERP
;
A
#
# COMPACT_ATOMS: atom_id res chain seq x y z
N MET A 1 36.14 33.38 -16.72
CA MET A 1 35.45 32.53 -17.73
C MET A 1 35.67 31.07 -17.36
N THR A 2 34.67 30.41 -16.74
CA THR A 2 34.74 28.95 -16.52
C THR A 2 34.78 28.25 -17.88
N THR A 3 35.81 27.46 -18.13
CA THR A 3 35.99 26.71 -19.38
C THR A 3 34.82 25.74 -19.58
N ARG A 4 34.45 25.51 -20.85
CA ARG A 4 33.35 24.61 -21.25
C ARG A 4 33.44 23.23 -20.55
N THR A 5 34.66 22.77 -20.29
CA THR A 5 34.98 21.53 -19.57
C THR A 5 34.56 21.57 -18.10
N GLN A 6 34.78 22.68 -17.38
CA GLN A 6 34.35 22.84 -15.99
C GLN A 6 32.82 22.79 -15.85
N ARG A 7 32.08 23.34 -16.83
CA ARG A 7 30.62 23.24 -16.85
C ARG A 7 30.16 21.79 -17.01
N LEU A 8 30.73 21.05 -17.97
CA LEU A 8 30.40 19.64 -18.19
C LEU A 8 30.71 18.75 -16.97
N VAL A 9 31.80 19.00 -16.25
CA VAL A 9 32.14 18.27 -15.02
C VAL A 9 31.13 18.58 -13.90
N THR A 10 30.72 19.85 -13.78
CA THR A 10 29.72 20.26 -12.77
C THR A 10 28.34 19.67 -13.09
N ASP A 11 27.93 19.71 -14.36
CA ASP A 11 26.67 19.14 -14.84
C ASP A 11 26.65 17.61 -14.66
N ALA A 12 27.78 16.93 -14.91
CA ALA A 12 27.92 15.50 -14.67
C ALA A 12 27.84 15.13 -13.18
N ALA A 13 28.44 15.93 -12.30
CA ALA A 13 28.36 15.76 -10.85
C ALA A 13 26.93 15.98 -10.33
N GLN A 14 26.25 17.03 -10.80
CA GLN A 14 24.84 17.28 -10.49
C GLN A 14 23.93 16.15 -10.99
N ALA A 15 24.16 15.64 -12.21
CA ALA A 15 23.40 14.51 -12.74
C ALA A 15 23.65 13.22 -11.94
N ALA A 16 24.87 13.00 -11.45
CA ALA A 16 25.19 11.87 -10.57
C ALA A 16 24.50 12.00 -9.20
N GLU A 17 24.44 13.22 -8.65
CA GLU A 17 23.73 13.51 -7.41
C GLU A 17 22.22 13.30 -7.55
N ILE A 18 21.61 13.75 -8.65
CA ILE A 18 20.20 13.50 -8.98
C ILE A 18 19.93 12.00 -9.12
N ARG A 19 20.81 11.26 -9.80
CA ARG A 19 20.68 9.79 -9.91
C ARG A 19 20.79 9.11 -8.54
N ALA A 20 21.68 9.58 -7.67
CA ALA A 20 21.81 9.06 -6.31
C ALA A 20 20.54 9.29 -5.46
N TYR A 21 19.84 10.42 -5.63
CA TYR A 21 18.54 10.65 -5.00
C TYR A 21 17.42 9.80 -5.62
N GLN A 22 17.46 9.55 -6.93
CA GLN A 22 16.48 8.72 -7.64
C GLN A 22 16.60 7.23 -7.31
N THR A 23 17.81 6.74 -7.04
CA THR A 23 18.07 5.36 -6.62
C THR A 23 18.00 5.16 -5.11
N HIS A 24 17.74 6.23 -4.33
CA HIS A 24 17.59 6.10 -2.89
C HIS A 24 16.39 5.19 -2.57
N PRO A 25 16.58 4.13 -1.75
CA PRO A 25 15.59 3.08 -1.58
C PRO A 25 14.25 3.58 -1.03
N ASP A 26 14.28 4.57 -0.13
CA ASP A 26 13.07 5.23 0.37
C ASP A 26 12.29 5.99 -0.73
N VAL A 27 12.97 6.57 -1.73
CA VAL A 27 12.32 7.30 -2.84
C VAL A 27 11.66 6.32 -3.81
N VAL A 28 12.32 5.19 -4.09
CA VAL A 28 11.75 4.10 -4.89
C VAL A 28 10.53 3.51 -4.19
N ALA A 29 10.61 3.21 -2.89
CA ALA A 29 9.50 2.71 -2.09
C ALA A 29 8.31 3.67 -2.07
N LEU A 30 8.56 4.98 -1.85
CA LEU A 30 7.51 6.00 -1.90
C LEU A 30 6.88 6.13 -3.28
N ARG A 31 7.65 5.98 -4.37
CA ARG A 31 7.13 6.03 -5.73
C ARG A 31 6.23 4.84 -6.03
N ILE A 32 6.64 3.63 -5.64
CA ILE A 32 5.82 2.42 -5.81
C ILE A 32 4.53 2.52 -4.98
N GLU A 33 4.62 2.97 -3.72
CA GLU A 33 3.42 3.17 -2.89
C GLU A 33 2.49 4.24 -3.48
N ARG A 34 3.04 5.32 -4.04
CA ARG A 34 2.23 6.35 -4.72
C ARG A 34 1.52 5.78 -5.95
N VAL A 35 2.21 5.00 -6.79
CA VAL A 35 1.61 4.31 -7.95
C VAL A 35 0.52 3.36 -7.48
N ARG A 36 0.77 2.54 -6.45
CA ARG A 36 -0.23 1.66 -5.84
C ARG A 36 -1.47 2.44 -5.39
N SER A 37 -1.28 3.51 -4.62
CA SER A 37 -2.38 4.34 -4.13
C SER A 37 -3.17 5.03 -5.24
N GLN A 38 -2.51 5.35 -6.37
CA GLN A 38 -3.14 6.01 -7.50
C GLN A 38 -3.97 5.00 -8.32
N VAL A 39 -3.40 3.83 -8.62
CA VAL A 39 -4.11 2.72 -9.27
C VAL A 39 -5.31 2.30 -8.44
N ASP A 40 -5.15 2.20 -7.12
CA ASP A 40 -6.23 1.84 -6.22
C ASP A 40 -7.37 2.85 -6.27
N ARG A 41 -7.05 4.15 -6.22
CA ARG A 41 -8.04 5.23 -6.34
C ARG A 41 -8.76 5.20 -7.69
N MET A 42 -8.04 5.05 -8.80
CA MET A 42 -8.65 5.00 -10.13
C MET A 42 -9.62 3.81 -10.25
N CYS A 43 -9.22 2.65 -9.74
CA CYS A 43 -10.06 1.46 -9.76
C CYS A 43 -11.30 1.62 -8.89
N TRP A 44 -11.16 2.13 -7.65
CA TRP A 44 -12.30 2.41 -6.78
C TRP A 44 -13.24 3.44 -7.39
N THR A 45 -12.72 4.49 -8.03
CA THR A 45 -13.54 5.46 -8.75
C THR A 45 -14.33 4.79 -9.87
N GLY A 46 -13.70 3.94 -10.68
CA GLY A 46 -14.38 3.20 -11.74
C GLY A 46 -15.48 2.26 -11.21
N ILE A 47 -15.20 1.54 -10.12
CA ILE A 47 -16.18 0.66 -9.46
C ILE A 47 -17.36 1.48 -8.94
N VAL A 48 -17.12 2.58 -8.22
CA VAL A 48 -18.19 3.42 -7.66
C VAL A 48 -19.04 4.05 -8.76
N LEU A 49 -18.42 4.55 -9.83
CA LEU A 49 -19.15 5.12 -10.96
C LEU A 49 -19.98 4.07 -11.70
N GLY A 50 -19.42 2.88 -11.94
CA GLY A 50 -20.14 1.78 -12.56
C GLY A 50 -21.32 1.30 -11.70
N LEU A 51 -21.12 1.18 -10.38
CA LEU A 51 -22.18 0.84 -9.44
C LEU A 51 -23.26 1.92 -9.35
N ALA A 52 -22.91 3.20 -9.38
CA ALA A 52 -23.89 4.28 -9.41
C ALA A 52 -24.76 4.24 -10.69
N PHE A 53 -24.14 3.86 -11.81
CA PHE A 53 -24.85 3.67 -13.07
C PHE A 53 -25.82 2.48 -13.00
N THR A 54 -25.36 1.30 -12.56
CA THR A 54 -26.25 0.13 -12.41
C THR A 54 -27.37 0.41 -11.42
N MET A 55 -27.05 1.04 -10.29
CA MET A 55 -28.01 1.44 -9.27
C MET A 55 -29.10 2.35 -9.82
N THR A 56 -28.76 3.30 -10.71
CA THR A 56 -29.76 4.19 -11.32
C THR A 56 -30.71 3.44 -12.25
N ASN A 57 -30.20 2.51 -13.05
CA ASN A 57 -31.05 1.71 -13.96
C ASN A 57 -31.96 0.76 -13.18
N VAL A 58 -31.43 0.05 -12.20
CA VAL A 58 -32.21 -0.84 -11.33
C VAL A 58 -33.24 -0.03 -10.57
N GLN A 59 -32.92 1.19 -10.12
CA GLN A 59 -33.88 2.06 -9.46
C GLN A 59 -35.04 2.43 -10.38
N GLN A 60 -34.76 2.84 -11.63
CA GLN A 60 -35.80 3.17 -12.61
C GLN A 60 -36.70 1.96 -12.88
N PHE A 61 -36.10 0.78 -13.07
CA PHE A 61 -36.82 -0.46 -13.27
C PHE A 61 -37.69 -0.86 -12.06
N ALA A 62 -37.11 -0.87 -10.86
CA ALA A 62 -37.78 -1.34 -9.64
C ALA A 62 -38.80 -0.34 -9.09
N SER A 63 -38.69 0.94 -9.42
CA SER A 63 -39.64 1.98 -9.02
C SER A 63 -40.73 2.23 -10.07
N ALA A 64 -40.73 1.51 -11.19
CA ALA A 64 -41.76 1.62 -12.22
C ALA A 64 -43.17 1.46 -11.61
N GLY A 65 -44.03 2.45 -11.83
CA GLY A 65 -45.39 2.47 -11.28
C GLY A 65 -45.50 2.88 -9.81
N THR A 66 -44.41 3.30 -9.16
CA THR A 66 -44.43 3.82 -7.78
C THR A 66 -44.40 5.35 -7.75
N ALA A 67 -45.01 5.95 -6.72
CA ALA A 67 -44.96 7.40 -6.54
C ALA A 67 -43.54 7.85 -6.14
N PRO A 68 -43.01 8.94 -6.73
CA PRO A 68 -41.76 9.56 -6.26
C PRO A 68 -41.82 9.84 -4.76
N TRP A 69 -40.71 9.60 -4.05
CA TRP A 69 -40.59 9.76 -2.58
C TRP A 69 -41.41 8.78 -1.73
N SER A 70 -42.09 7.80 -2.33
CA SER A 70 -42.67 6.69 -1.57
C SER A 70 -41.58 5.78 -0.97
N LEU A 71 -41.94 5.00 0.05
CA LEU A 71 -41.03 4.01 0.65
C LEU A 71 -40.53 2.99 -0.40
N ALA A 72 -41.37 2.60 -1.36
CA ALA A 72 -40.98 1.69 -2.44
C ALA A 72 -39.96 2.34 -3.38
N TRP A 73 -40.17 3.61 -3.74
CA TRP A 73 -39.23 4.37 -4.57
C TRP A 73 -37.85 4.54 -3.89
N LEU A 74 -37.84 4.78 -2.58
CA LEU A 74 -36.61 4.85 -1.79
C LEU A 74 -35.95 3.47 -1.62
N ALA A 75 -36.71 2.41 -1.40
CA ALA A 75 -36.20 1.05 -1.27
C ALA A 75 -35.54 0.56 -2.57
N ALA A 76 -36.05 0.97 -3.74
CA ALA A 76 -35.47 0.63 -5.04
C ALA A 76 -34.01 1.08 -5.18
N TRP A 77 -33.61 2.19 -4.54
CA TRP A 77 -32.21 2.66 -4.52
C TRP A 77 -31.25 1.70 -3.79
N VAL A 78 -31.74 0.89 -2.85
CA VAL A 78 -30.89 0.02 -2.02
C VAL A 78 -30.73 -1.38 -2.60
N LEU A 79 -31.60 -1.77 -3.54
CA LEU A 79 -31.67 -3.12 -4.09
C LEU A 79 -30.35 -3.52 -4.78
N ASP A 80 -29.88 -2.71 -5.72
CA ASP A 80 -28.63 -2.98 -6.46
C ASP A 80 -27.36 -2.86 -5.61
N PRO A 81 -27.18 -1.82 -4.76
CA PRO A 81 -26.05 -1.77 -3.83
C PRO A 81 -25.95 -2.97 -2.90
N THR A 82 -27.08 -3.53 -2.44
CA THR A 82 -27.07 -4.71 -1.57
C THR A 82 -26.49 -5.92 -2.28
N VAL A 83 -26.95 -6.22 -3.49
CA VAL A 83 -26.46 -7.36 -4.28
C VAL A 83 -24.98 -7.17 -4.63
N SER A 84 -24.60 -5.95 -5.01
CA SER A 84 -23.22 -5.61 -5.36
C SER A 84 -22.28 -5.69 -4.16
N LEU A 85 -22.69 -5.23 -2.98
CA LEU A 85 -21.90 -5.36 -1.74
C LEU A 85 -21.72 -6.82 -1.33
N VAL A 86 -22.75 -7.65 -1.48
CA VAL A 86 -22.65 -9.10 -1.23
C VAL A 86 -21.64 -9.74 -2.20
N LEU A 87 -21.71 -9.40 -3.49
CA LEU A 87 -20.73 -9.85 -4.47
C LEU A 87 -19.31 -9.39 -4.13
N LEU A 88 -19.10 -8.10 -3.85
CA LEU A 88 -17.80 -7.56 -3.43
C LEU A 88 -17.29 -8.23 -2.14
N ALA A 89 -18.17 -8.56 -1.20
CA ALA A 89 -17.82 -9.28 0.02
C ALA A 89 -17.39 -10.72 -0.28
N ILE A 90 -18.08 -11.42 -1.19
CA ILE A 90 -17.69 -12.75 -1.66
C ILE A 90 -16.32 -12.70 -2.34
N LEU A 91 -16.12 -11.77 -3.29
CA LEU A 91 -14.83 -11.56 -3.95
C LEU A 91 -13.74 -11.30 -2.92
N ARG A 92 -13.98 -10.42 -1.96
CA ARG A 92 -13.01 -10.12 -0.90
C ARG A 92 -12.72 -11.31 0.01
N ALA A 93 -13.74 -12.11 0.35
CA ALA A 93 -13.58 -13.31 1.15
C ALA A 93 -12.71 -14.35 0.44
N GLU A 94 -12.88 -14.54 -0.86
CA GLU A 94 -12.01 -15.43 -1.65
C GLU A 94 -10.57 -14.97 -1.61
N GLN A 95 -10.32 -13.68 -1.77
CA GLN A 95 -8.96 -13.14 -1.76
C GLN A 95 -8.27 -13.31 -0.40
N VAL A 96 -9.00 -13.06 0.68
CA VAL A 96 -8.49 -13.31 2.04
C VAL A 96 -8.16 -14.79 2.20
N THR A 97 -9.02 -15.68 1.70
CA THR A 97 -8.87 -17.14 1.82
C THR A 97 -7.74 -17.68 0.94
N ALA A 98 -7.55 -17.12 -0.25
CA ALA A 98 -6.47 -17.46 -1.20
C ALA A 98 -5.08 -17.18 -0.59
N ARG A 99 -4.95 -16.11 0.21
CA ARG A 99 -3.72 -15.80 0.96
C ARG A 99 -3.35 -16.89 1.98
N TYR A 100 -4.34 -17.61 2.50
CA TYR A 100 -4.13 -18.75 3.40
C TYR A 100 -4.08 -20.11 2.66
N ARG A 101 -3.98 -20.10 1.32
CA ARG A 101 -3.93 -21.30 0.44
C ARG A 101 -5.11 -22.26 0.61
N VAL A 102 -6.24 -21.80 1.12
CA VAL A 102 -7.46 -22.60 1.21
C VAL A 102 -8.20 -22.48 -0.12
N ARG A 103 -8.42 -23.61 -0.81
CA ARG A 103 -9.14 -23.63 -2.08
C ARG A 103 -10.62 -23.33 -1.84
N THR A 104 -11.16 -22.35 -2.55
CA THR A 104 -12.60 -22.05 -2.54
C THR A 104 -13.36 -23.10 -3.36
N GLY A 105 -14.50 -23.55 -2.84
CA GLY A 105 -15.32 -24.57 -3.48
C GLY A 105 -16.08 -24.05 -4.72
N PRO A 106 -16.64 -24.95 -5.54
CA PRO A 106 -17.37 -24.58 -6.77
C PRO A 106 -18.59 -23.70 -6.52
N TRP A 107 -19.14 -23.70 -5.30
CA TRP A 107 -20.26 -22.84 -4.90
C TRP A 107 -19.94 -21.35 -4.99
N VAL A 108 -18.70 -20.95 -4.72
CA VAL A 108 -18.34 -19.53 -4.78
C VAL A 108 -18.34 -19.04 -6.24
N ARG A 109 -17.78 -19.85 -7.15
CA ARG A 109 -17.87 -19.60 -8.59
C ARG A 109 -19.32 -19.49 -9.06
N ARG A 110 -20.20 -20.40 -8.61
CA ARG A 110 -21.63 -20.36 -8.96
C ARG A 110 -22.30 -19.09 -8.43
N ALA A 111 -22.02 -18.68 -7.20
CA ALA A 111 -22.55 -17.47 -6.60
C ALA A 111 -22.17 -16.22 -7.42
N LYS A 112 -20.89 -16.09 -7.82
CA LYS A 112 -20.42 -14.97 -8.66
C LYS A 112 -21.17 -14.87 -9.99
N TRP A 113 -21.24 -15.99 -10.73
CA TRP A 113 -21.92 -16.02 -12.02
C TRP A 113 -23.42 -15.73 -11.87
N PHE A 114 -24.04 -16.24 -10.80
CA PHE A 114 -25.44 -15.94 -10.50
C PHE A 114 -25.65 -14.45 -10.24
N THR A 115 -24.84 -13.83 -9.37
CA THR A 115 -24.95 -12.39 -9.08
C THR A 115 -24.64 -11.53 -10.31
N LEU A 116 -23.67 -11.92 -11.13
CA LEU A 116 -23.36 -11.22 -12.38
C LEU A 116 -24.52 -11.32 -13.37
N ALA A 117 -25.09 -12.52 -13.55
CA ALA A 117 -26.22 -12.75 -14.43
C ALA A 117 -27.45 -11.95 -13.96
N ALA A 118 -27.73 -11.94 -12.65
CA ALA A 118 -28.81 -11.14 -12.09
C ALA A 118 -28.62 -9.64 -12.39
N THR A 119 -27.41 -9.11 -12.15
CA THR A 119 -27.08 -7.70 -12.45
C THR A 119 -27.22 -7.39 -13.94
N TYR A 120 -26.70 -8.26 -14.81
CA TYR A 120 -26.81 -8.13 -16.26
C TYR A 120 -28.27 -8.09 -16.72
N VAL A 121 -29.09 -9.03 -16.24
CA VAL A 121 -30.51 -9.12 -16.61
C VAL A 121 -31.24 -7.86 -16.16
N MET A 122 -31.09 -7.42 -14.91
CA MET A 122 -31.75 -6.20 -14.43
C MET A 122 -31.38 -4.97 -15.25
N ASN A 123 -30.11 -4.84 -15.65
CA ASN A 123 -29.66 -3.70 -16.43
C ASN A 123 -30.12 -3.72 -17.90
N THR A 124 -30.30 -4.90 -18.49
CA THR A 124 -30.59 -5.04 -19.93
C THR A 124 -32.05 -5.37 -20.24
N TRP A 125 -32.84 -5.76 -19.24
CA TRP A 125 -34.21 -6.27 -19.43
C TRP A 125 -35.09 -5.33 -20.22
N GLU A 126 -35.12 -4.04 -19.86
CA GLU A 126 -35.93 -3.05 -20.56
C GLU A 126 -35.46 -2.84 -22.00
N SER A 127 -34.15 -2.87 -22.24
CA SER A 127 -33.57 -2.80 -23.59
C SER A 127 -33.90 -4.02 -24.45
N TYR A 128 -34.01 -5.21 -23.84
CA TYR A 128 -34.51 -6.39 -24.52
C TYR A 128 -36.02 -6.30 -24.80
N ALA A 129 -36.79 -5.78 -23.85
CA ALA A 129 -38.23 -5.57 -24.02
C ALA A 129 -38.56 -4.54 -25.10
N SER A 130 -37.74 -3.50 -25.26
CA SER A 130 -37.86 -2.48 -26.31
C SER A 130 -37.24 -2.89 -27.65
N GLY A 131 -36.42 -3.96 -27.66
CA GLY A 131 -35.75 -4.44 -28.86
C GLY A 131 -34.63 -3.52 -29.37
N GLU A 132 -33.99 -2.75 -28.48
CA GLU A 132 -32.94 -1.78 -28.83
C GLU A 132 -31.52 -2.34 -28.62
N PRO A 133 -30.81 -2.76 -29.68
CA PRO A 133 -29.50 -3.42 -29.53
C PRO A 133 -28.43 -2.49 -28.94
N ALA A 134 -28.47 -1.20 -29.28
CA ALA A 134 -27.54 -0.20 -28.75
C ALA A 134 -27.71 -0.02 -27.23
N ALA A 135 -28.95 -0.01 -26.74
CA ALA A 135 -29.26 0.11 -25.32
C ALA A 135 -28.82 -1.16 -24.56
N ILE A 136 -28.97 -2.35 -25.14
CA ILE A 136 -28.45 -3.59 -24.54
C ILE A 136 -26.93 -3.50 -24.32
N VAL A 137 -26.19 -3.04 -25.33
CA VAL A 137 -24.73 -2.86 -25.20
C VAL A 137 -24.43 -1.79 -24.14
N LEU A 138 -25.11 -0.64 -24.19
CA LEU A 138 -24.86 0.47 -23.28
C LEU A 138 -25.09 0.07 -21.80
N HIS A 139 -26.14 -0.69 -21.52
CA HIS A 139 -26.48 -1.08 -20.15
C HIS A 139 -25.76 -2.35 -19.69
N SER A 140 -25.20 -3.17 -20.59
CA SER A 140 -24.39 -4.36 -20.22
C SER A 140 -22.93 -4.05 -19.93
N VAL A 141 -22.36 -3.00 -20.53
CA VAL A 141 -20.93 -2.66 -20.34
C VAL A 141 -20.60 -2.35 -18.87
N PRO A 142 -21.34 -1.48 -18.15
CA PRO A 142 -21.01 -1.14 -16.77
C PRO A 142 -20.95 -2.32 -15.79
N PRO A 143 -21.94 -3.23 -15.71
CA PRO A 143 -21.88 -4.36 -14.79
C PRO A 143 -20.73 -5.32 -15.12
N LEU A 144 -20.44 -5.55 -16.41
CA LEU A 144 -19.31 -6.39 -16.83
C LEU A 144 -17.97 -5.75 -16.46
N VAL A 145 -17.81 -4.44 -16.69
CA VAL A 145 -16.58 -3.71 -16.34
C VAL A 145 -16.38 -3.67 -14.83
N VAL A 146 -17.43 -3.44 -14.02
CA VAL A 146 -17.33 -3.47 -12.55
C VAL A 146 -16.92 -4.86 -12.07
N PHE A 147 -17.52 -5.92 -12.61
CA PHE A 147 -17.17 -7.28 -12.26
C PHE A 147 -15.71 -7.61 -12.58
N VAL A 148 -15.28 -7.30 -13.81
CA VAL A 148 -13.89 -7.52 -14.25
C VAL A 148 -12.92 -6.66 -13.44
N ALA A 149 -13.25 -5.40 -13.17
CA ALA A 149 -12.42 -4.52 -12.35
C ALA A 149 -12.30 -5.03 -10.91
N ALA A 150 -13.39 -5.53 -10.32
CA ALA A 150 -13.41 -6.10 -8.98
C ALA A 150 -12.65 -7.42 -8.87
N GLU A 151 -12.56 -8.22 -9.94
CA GLU A 151 -11.66 -9.38 -10.01
C GLU A 151 -10.21 -8.93 -10.22
N ALA A 152 -9.95 -8.08 -11.21
CA ALA A 152 -8.60 -7.66 -11.60
C ALA A 152 -7.89 -6.83 -10.52
N ILE A 153 -8.59 -5.99 -9.76
CA ILE A 153 -8.00 -5.20 -8.66
C ILE A 153 -7.32 -6.10 -7.64
N THR A 154 -7.82 -7.32 -7.46
CA THR A 154 -7.31 -8.23 -6.45
C THR A 154 -5.96 -8.81 -6.87
N GLU A 155 -5.85 -9.27 -8.11
CA GLU A 155 -4.59 -9.71 -8.70
C GLU A 155 -3.57 -8.56 -8.78
N VAL A 156 -3.98 -7.38 -9.24
CA VAL A 156 -3.11 -6.20 -9.32
C VAL A 156 -2.60 -5.80 -7.94
N ARG A 157 -3.44 -5.81 -6.91
CA ARG A 157 -3.02 -5.48 -5.53
C ARG A 157 -2.01 -6.47 -4.98
N ASP A 158 -2.19 -7.76 -5.25
CA ASP A 158 -1.28 -8.80 -4.78
C ASP A 158 0.06 -8.69 -5.52
N ARG A 159 0.07 -8.51 -6.84
CA ARG A 159 1.30 -8.28 -7.64
C ARG A 159 2.05 -7.00 -7.24
N LEU A 160 1.34 -5.91 -7.00
CA LEU A 160 1.95 -4.67 -6.49
C LEU A 160 2.53 -4.87 -5.09
N SER A 161 1.88 -5.67 -4.24
CA SER A 161 2.42 -5.99 -2.91
C SER A 161 3.69 -6.85 -3.02
N GLU A 162 3.70 -7.85 -3.89
CA GLU A 162 4.89 -8.66 -4.20
C GLU A 162 6.03 -7.80 -4.74
N ALA A 163 5.75 -6.90 -5.69
CA ALA A 163 6.75 -6.00 -6.26
C ALA A 163 7.33 -5.03 -5.22
N VAL A 164 6.51 -4.51 -4.30
CA VAL A 164 6.98 -3.68 -3.18
C VAL A 164 7.92 -4.49 -2.27
N VAL A 165 7.53 -5.70 -1.90
CA VAL A 165 8.35 -6.57 -1.03
C VAL A 165 9.67 -6.94 -1.71
N ALA A 166 9.64 -7.29 -2.99
CA ALA A 166 10.83 -7.59 -3.79
C ALA A 166 11.77 -6.38 -3.90
N ALA A 167 11.23 -5.20 -4.24
CA ALA A 167 12.01 -3.97 -4.30
C ALA A 167 12.62 -3.59 -2.94
N HIS A 168 11.92 -3.86 -1.83
CA HIS A 168 12.45 -3.68 -0.48
C HIS A 168 13.59 -4.65 -0.16
N ALA A 169 13.47 -5.92 -0.56
CA ALA A 169 14.51 -6.93 -0.36
C ALA A 169 15.77 -6.61 -1.17
N GLU A 170 15.62 -6.21 -2.44
CA GLU A 170 16.75 -5.77 -3.29
C GLU A 170 17.42 -4.52 -2.73
N ALA A 171 16.65 -3.55 -2.26
CA ALA A 171 17.17 -2.34 -1.61
C ALA A 171 17.95 -2.63 -0.31
N GLN A 172 17.54 -3.64 0.45
CA GLN A 172 18.24 -4.06 1.66
C GLN A 172 19.53 -4.83 1.35
N GLN A 173 19.55 -5.61 0.28
CA GLN A 173 20.74 -6.36 -0.18
C GLN A 173 21.80 -5.44 -0.83
N HIS A 174 21.37 -4.36 -1.49
CA HIS A 174 22.27 -3.38 -2.14
C HIS A 174 22.56 -2.14 -1.26
N GLY A 175 22.14 -2.12 0.01
CA GLY A 175 22.56 -1.13 1.01
C GLY A 175 24.06 -1.23 1.32
N PRO A 176 24.75 -0.12 1.64
CA PRO A 176 26.12 0.11 1.18
C PRO A 176 27.15 -0.84 1.83
N ALA A 177 27.69 -1.74 1.01
CA ALA A 177 29.04 -2.29 1.18
C ALA A 177 30.12 -1.25 0.79
N VAL A 178 29.98 -0.01 1.27
CA VAL A 178 30.98 1.05 1.12
C VAL A 178 31.37 1.52 2.52
N SER A 179 32.07 0.66 3.23
CA SER A 179 32.85 0.99 4.43
C SER A 179 34.05 0.05 4.53
N ALA A 180 34.80 -0.03 3.45
CA ALA A 180 36.19 -0.47 3.46
C ALA A 180 36.83 0.16 2.23
N VAL A 181 37.67 1.18 2.46
CA VAL A 181 38.55 1.94 1.55
C VAL A 181 38.27 3.43 1.69
N SER A 182 38.87 4.01 2.74
CA SER A 182 39.51 5.33 2.75
C SER A 182 39.83 5.71 4.20
N THR A 183 40.80 5.01 4.77
CA THR A 183 41.60 5.50 5.90
C THR A 183 43.03 5.54 5.40
N VAL A 184 43.41 6.67 4.79
CA VAL A 184 44.71 7.36 4.66
C VAL A 184 44.36 8.43 3.62
N ASP A 185 44.13 9.69 3.96
CA ASP A 185 45.21 10.60 4.31
C ASP A 185 44.70 11.80 5.11
N ARG A 186 45.54 12.23 6.04
CA ARG A 186 45.31 13.34 6.97
C ARG A 186 46.23 14.48 6.54
N ALA A 187 45.67 15.67 6.32
CA ALA A 187 46.04 16.92 7.00
C ALA A 187 45.83 18.20 6.14
N VAL A 188 45.48 19.26 6.87
CA VAL A 188 45.67 20.70 6.57
C VAL A 188 44.64 21.39 5.67
N HIS A 189 43.60 21.99 6.27
CA HIS A 189 43.58 23.43 6.55
C HIS A 189 42.35 23.85 7.37
N GLU A 190 42.62 24.78 8.27
CA GLU A 190 41.77 25.40 9.29
C GLU A 190 41.14 26.69 8.75
N GLY A 191 39.93 27.03 9.21
CA GLY A 191 39.40 28.39 9.17
C GLY A 191 38.07 28.58 8.42
N ALA A 192 36.95 28.59 9.17
CA ALA A 192 35.89 29.61 9.13
C ALA A 192 34.55 29.03 9.63
N ALA A 193 34.05 29.61 10.71
CA ALA A 193 32.83 29.25 11.38
C ALA A 193 31.59 29.42 10.48
N SER A 194 30.73 28.39 10.44
CA SER A 194 29.34 28.48 10.01
C SER A 194 28.53 27.46 10.79
N GLN A 195 27.54 27.94 11.53
CA GLN A 195 26.68 27.13 12.40
C GLN A 195 25.92 26.05 11.60
N PRO A 196 25.92 24.77 12.01
CA PRO A 196 25.24 23.73 11.25
C PRO A 196 23.74 23.69 11.55
N ARG A 197 22.92 23.86 10.50
CA ARG A 197 21.51 23.44 10.47
C ARG A 197 21.40 21.95 10.85
N PRO A 198 20.34 21.52 11.58
CA PRO A 198 20.21 20.15 12.03
C PRO A 198 20.06 19.20 10.82
N LYS A 199 21.04 18.31 10.64
CA LYS A 199 20.99 17.23 9.66
C LYS A 199 19.80 16.30 9.97
N PRO A 200 19.06 15.79 8.96
CA PRO A 200 18.02 14.79 9.20
C PRO A 200 18.65 13.55 9.86
N ARG A 201 18.16 13.16 11.05
CA ARG A 201 18.66 12.01 11.79
C ARG A 201 18.49 10.74 10.95
N ARG A 202 19.61 10.20 10.47
CA ARG A 202 19.75 8.86 9.89
C ARG A 202 18.92 7.88 10.74
N ARG A 203 17.94 7.20 10.14
CA ARG A 203 17.00 6.33 10.84
C ARG A 203 17.80 5.20 11.52
N LYS A 204 18.01 5.28 12.85
CA LYS A 204 18.73 4.26 13.62
C LYS A 204 18.01 2.93 13.46
N LEU A 205 18.74 1.89 13.08
CA LEU A 205 18.24 0.51 12.97
C LEU A 205 18.02 -0.08 14.36
N PHE A 206 17.17 -1.10 14.47
CA PHE A 206 16.85 -1.76 15.74
C PHE A 206 18.10 -2.24 16.50
N ALA A 207 19.07 -2.83 15.79
CA ALA A 207 20.33 -3.29 16.38
C ALA A 207 21.16 -2.14 17.00
N ALA A 208 21.15 -0.97 16.37
CA ALA A 208 21.85 0.20 16.91
C ALA A 208 21.21 0.67 18.24
N TYR A 209 19.89 0.58 18.36
CA TYR A 209 19.20 0.88 19.62
C TYR A 209 19.48 -0.17 20.70
N LEU A 210 19.67 -1.45 20.35
CA LEU A 210 20.08 -2.47 21.32
C LEU A 210 21.51 -2.25 21.82
N VAL A 211 22.44 -1.88 20.93
CA VAL A 211 23.81 -1.53 21.32
C VAL A 211 23.83 -0.33 22.26
N ASP A 212 23.06 0.72 21.94
CA ASP A 212 22.92 1.91 22.81
C ASP A 212 22.32 1.53 24.18
N ALA A 213 21.29 0.67 24.20
CA ALA A 213 20.67 0.22 25.44
C ALA A 213 21.62 -0.64 26.29
N ARG A 214 22.41 -1.52 25.66
CA ARG A 214 23.40 -2.37 26.33
C ARG A 214 24.53 -1.55 26.93
N ALA A 215 25.03 -0.56 26.19
CA ALA A 215 26.08 0.34 26.67
C ALA A 215 25.64 1.19 27.87
N ALA A 216 24.33 1.44 28.01
CA ALA A 216 23.75 2.19 29.11
C ALA A 216 23.24 1.31 30.27
N TRP A 217 23.30 -0.02 30.16
CA TRP A 217 22.77 -0.93 31.17
C TRP A 217 23.82 -1.24 32.25
N THR A 218 23.38 -1.26 33.51
CA THR A 218 24.15 -1.71 34.67
C THR A 218 23.35 -2.75 35.47
N PRO A 219 23.99 -3.67 36.21
CA PRO A 219 23.30 -4.80 36.87
C PRO A 219 22.21 -4.42 37.88
N ASP A 220 22.25 -3.20 38.41
CA ASP A 220 21.27 -2.63 39.34
C ASP A 220 20.01 -2.07 38.66
N VAL A 221 19.95 -2.08 37.33
CA VAL A 221 18.87 -1.46 36.56
C VAL A 221 17.88 -2.50 36.02
N VAL A 222 16.63 -2.39 36.46
CA VAL A 222 15.50 -3.17 35.90
C VAL A 222 15.17 -2.70 34.49
N VAL A 223 15.32 -3.59 33.50
CA VAL A 223 15.04 -3.31 32.09
C VAL A 223 13.53 -3.17 31.88
N THR A 224 13.07 -1.93 31.68
CA THR A 224 11.66 -1.61 31.36
C THR A 224 11.56 -0.82 30.06
N ALA A 225 10.38 -0.85 29.41
CA ALA A 225 10.14 -0.06 28.20
C ALA A 225 10.34 1.45 28.43
N ALA A 226 9.98 1.95 29.63
CA ALA A 226 10.19 3.34 30.01
C ALA A 226 11.68 3.69 30.13
N TRP A 227 12.47 2.79 30.73
CA TRP A 227 13.92 2.95 30.86
C TRP A 227 14.60 2.91 29.49
N VAL A 228 14.32 1.91 28.65
CA VAL A 228 14.90 1.80 27.30
C VAL A 228 14.62 3.05 26.48
N ARG A 229 13.39 3.58 26.55
CA ARG A 229 13.03 4.82 25.85
C ARG A 229 13.85 6.02 26.31
N ARG A 230 14.14 6.11 27.61
CA ARG A 230 14.91 7.20 28.22
C ARG A 230 16.36 7.20 27.74
N VAL A 231 17.00 6.03 27.72
CA VAL A 231 18.43 5.91 27.37
C VAL A 231 18.69 5.90 25.86
N THR A 232 17.75 5.38 25.07
CA THR A 232 17.94 5.25 23.61
C THR A 232 17.23 6.34 22.78
N GLY A 233 16.22 7.00 23.34
CA GLY A 233 15.36 7.94 22.62
C GLY A 233 14.47 7.28 21.55
N CYS A 234 14.27 5.97 21.60
CA CYS A 234 13.44 5.24 20.63
C CYS A 234 11.94 5.60 20.73
N SER A 235 11.15 5.24 19.71
CA SER A 235 9.72 5.54 19.70
C SER A 235 8.93 4.68 20.71
N ARG A 236 7.73 5.15 21.11
CA ARG A 236 6.85 4.43 22.05
C ARG A 236 6.56 2.99 21.60
N GLY A 237 6.37 2.76 20.30
CA GLY A 237 6.11 1.41 19.75
C GLY A 237 7.33 0.49 19.69
N LEU A 238 8.55 1.05 19.67
CA LEU A 238 9.79 0.26 19.62
C LEU A 238 10.29 -0.15 21.01
N SER A 239 10.04 0.69 22.01
CA SER A 239 10.52 0.51 23.39
C SER A 239 10.15 -0.84 24.05
N PRO A 240 8.96 -1.43 23.87
CA PRO A 240 8.61 -2.72 24.49
C PRO A 240 9.27 -3.92 23.77
N ARG A 241 9.68 -3.74 22.52
CA ARG A 241 10.40 -4.77 21.75
C ARG A 241 11.88 -4.80 22.12
N LEU A 242 12.48 -3.62 22.27
CA LEU A 242 13.87 -3.49 22.72
C LEU A 242 14.04 -3.97 24.17
N ALA A 243 13.11 -3.64 25.08
CA ALA A 243 13.15 -4.12 26.46
C ALA A 243 13.10 -5.65 26.57
N ARG A 244 12.21 -6.31 25.79
CA ARG A 244 12.14 -7.77 25.74
C ARG A 244 13.38 -8.42 25.15
N ALA A 245 13.92 -7.86 24.08
CA ALA A 245 15.14 -8.38 23.46
C ALA A 245 16.35 -8.26 24.39
N LEU A 246 16.52 -7.12 25.06
CA LEU A 246 17.61 -6.95 26.04
C LEU A 246 17.43 -7.85 27.27
N SER A 247 16.20 -8.01 27.79
CA SER A 247 15.95 -8.91 28.93
C SER A 247 16.28 -10.37 28.56
N ALA A 248 15.87 -10.82 27.38
CA ALA A 248 16.18 -12.18 26.91
C ALA A 248 17.68 -12.43 26.70
N GLU A 249 18.47 -11.41 26.35
CA GLU A 249 19.94 -11.52 26.28
C GLU A 249 20.58 -11.62 27.67
N LEU A 250 20.06 -10.88 28.64
CA LEU A 250 20.55 -10.91 30.02
C LEU A 250 20.19 -12.23 30.72
N ASP A 251 18.94 -12.70 30.55
CA ASP A 251 18.47 -13.99 31.08
C ASP A 251 19.17 -15.19 30.42
N GLY A 252 19.64 -15.03 29.18
CA GLY A 252 20.36 -16.05 28.41
C GLY A 252 21.87 -16.11 28.66
N GLY A 253 22.45 -15.05 29.25
CA GLY A 253 23.86 -14.97 29.62
C GLY A 253 24.19 -15.48 31.03
N GLU A 254 23.16 -15.76 31.84
CA GLU A 254 23.25 -16.20 33.23
C GLU A 254 22.97 -17.72 33.37
N ARG A 255 23.76 -18.55 32.68
CA ARG A 255 23.92 -19.96 33.06
C ARG A 255 25.42 -20.30 33.08
N PRO A 256 25.99 -20.69 34.24
CA PRO A 256 27.35 -21.22 34.30
C PRO A 256 27.49 -22.54 33.53
#